data_AF-A0A9J6FY77-F1
#
_entry.id   AF-A0A9J6FY77-F1
#
_cell.length_a   1.000
_cell.length_b   1.000
_cell.length_c   1.000
_cell.angle_alpha   90.00
_cell.angle_beta   90.00
_cell.angle_gamma   90.00
#
_symmetry.space_group_name_H-M   'P 1'
#
loop_
_entity.id
_entity.type
_entity.pdbx_description
1 polymer ?
#
loop_
_entity_poly.entity_id
_entity_poly.type
_entity_poly.pdbx_seq_one_letter_code
_entity_poly.pdbx_strand_id
1 'polypeptide(L)'
;MTSLQSNPEKAPVVLWLQGGPGTTSLLGFFSEHGPYRVSKDGTRAEFRQLTWAQRYSMLYVDQPVGAGYSFTDSDAGYARNMTDVGRDMLEFLQQFFTLFGELAENEFYLSGESYAGMLVWTFSLLHVLLESSILS
;
A
#
# COMPACT_ATOMS: atom_id res chain seq x y z
N MET A 1 12.49 0.62 -28.92
CA MET A 1 11.84 0.18 -27.66
C MET A 1 10.91 1.31 -27.25
N THR A 2 9.61 1.10 -27.45
CA THR A 2 8.56 2.13 -27.43
C THR A 2 8.43 2.76 -26.05
N SER A 3 8.49 4.10 -26.03
CA SER A 3 8.16 4.93 -24.89
C SER A 3 6.67 4.77 -24.57
N LEU A 4 6.33 3.81 -23.70
CA LEU A 4 5.10 3.88 -22.93
C LEU A 4 5.31 4.99 -21.91
N GLN A 5 5.07 6.24 -22.30
CA GLN A 5 4.72 7.27 -21.33
C GLN A 5 3.38 6.81 -20.76
N SER A 6 3.43 6.17 -19.58
CA SER A 6 2.23 5.95 -18.78
C SER A 6 1.62 7.32 -18.55
N ASN A 7 0.34 7.48 -18.91
CA ASN A 7 -0.40 8.65 -18.47
C ASN A 7 -0.59 8.46 -16.95
N PRO A 8 0.08 9.24 -16.08
CA PRO A 8 0.04 9.01 -14.64
C PRO A 8 -1.39 9.12 -14.09
N GLU A 9 -2.23 9.94 -14.73
CA GLU A 9 -3.63 10.14 -14.36
C GLU A 9 -4.48 8.88 -14.58
N LYS A 10 -4.11 8.02 -15.54
CA LYS A 10 -4.85 6.80 -15.89
C LYS A 10 -4.13 5.50 -15.51
N ALA A 11 -2.96 5.60 -14.88
CA ALA A 11 -2.20 4.43 -14.49
C ALA A 11 -2.94 3.69 -13.37
N PRO A 12 -3.04 2.35 -13.41
CA PRO A 12 -3.63 1.60 -12.31
C PRO A 12 -2.91 1.88 -10.99
N VAL A 13 -3.69 1.98 -9.92
CA VAL A 13 -3.17 2.17 -8.57
C VAL A 13 -2.84 0.80 -7.98
N VAL A 14 -1.62 0.64 -7.50
CA VAL A 14 -1.17 -0.59 -6.85
C VAL A 14 -0.81 -0.27 -5.40
N LEU A 15 -1.60 -0.81 -4.47
CA LEU A 15 -1.23 -0.82 -3.06
C LEU A 15 -0.18 -1.91 -2.82
N TRP A 16 0.96 -1.54 -2.23
CA TRP A 16 2.01 -2.44 -1.79
C TRP A 16 2.13 -2.46 -0.26
N LEU A 17 2.05 -3.66 0.30
CA LEU A 17 2.18 -3.91 1.73
C LEU A 17 3.33 -4.88 2.01
N GLN A 18 4.28 -4.49 2.86
CA GLN A 18 5.24 -5.43 3.42
C GLN A 18 4.60 -6.27 4.52
N GLY A 19 5.09 -7.50 4.67
CA GLY A 19 4.68 -8.42 5.72
C GLY A 19 5.40 -8.17 7.06
N GLY A 20 5.76 -9.28 7.72
CA GLY A 20 6.33 -9.27 9.07
C GLY A 20 5.54 -10.21 9.99
N PRO A 21 4.61 -9.73 10.82
CA PRO A 21 3.96 -8.40 10.81
C PRO A 21 4.84 -7.25 11.32
N GLY A 22 4.50 -6.00 10.93
CA GLY A 22 5.15 -4.79 11.44
C GLY A 22 6.35 -4.27 10.66
N THR A 23 6.64 -4.83 9.47
CA THR A 23 7.75 -4.35 8.64
C THR A 23 7.30 -3.15 7.80
N THR A 24 8.18 -2.16 7.64
CA THR A 24 7.89 -1.01 6.77
C THR A 24 7.79 -1.41 5.29
N SER A 25 6.79 -0.86 4.59
CA SER A 25 6.63 -0.95 3.14
C SER A 25 7.65 -0.11 2.38
N LEU A 26 8.42 0.74 3.07
CA LEU A 26 9.59 1.39 2.48
C LEU A 26 10.68 0.39 2.11
N LEU A 27 10.66 -0.83 2.65
CA LEU A 27 11.54 -1.91 2.17
C LEU A 27 11.27 -2.20 0.70
N GLY A 28 10.01 -2.38 0.31
CA GLY A 28 9.63 -2.59 -1.09
C GLY A 28 9.90 -1.38 -1.98
N PHE A 29 9.75 -0.17 -1.42
CA PHE A 29 10.12 1.06 -2.12
C PHE A 29 11.62 1.12 -2.43
N PHE A 30 12.49 1.05 -1.43
CA PHE A 30 13.91 1.28 -1.60
C PHE A 30 14.70 0.06 -2.08
N SER A 31 14.27 -1.14 -1.69
CA SER A 31 15.07 -2.36 -1.90
C SER A 31 14.58 -3.19 -3.08
N GLU A 32 13.29 -3.19 -3.38
CA GLU A 32 12.70 -4.14 -4.33
C GLU A 32 12.36 -3.49 -5.68
N HIS A 33 11.24 -2.79 -5.77
CA HIS A 33 10.65 -2.38 -7.05
C HIS A 33 10.23 -0.91 -7.12
N GLY A 34 10.45 -0.13 -6.06
CA GLY A 34 10.24 1.31 -6.11
C GLY A 34 11.25 2.04 -7.01
N PRO A 35 10.95 3.30 -7.36
CA PRO A 35 11.70 4.06 -8.36
C PRO A 35 13.09 4.49 -7.88
N TYR A 36 13.35 4.41 -6.58
CA TYR A 36 14.64 4.75 -5.99
C TYR A 36 15.19 3.60 -5.17
N ARG A 37 16.51 3.54 -5.07
CA ARG A 37 17.24 2.72 -4.10
C ARG A 37 18.21 3.59 -3.32
N VAL A 38 18.56 3.16 -2.11
CA VAL A 38 19.61 3.84 -1.34
C VAL A 38 20.98 3.48 -1.94
N SER A 39 21.86 4.47 -2.09
CA SER A 39 23.25 4.27 -2.54
C SER A 39 24.00 3.36 -1.56
N LYS A 40 25.07 2.71 -2.03
CA LYS A 40 25.86 1.77 -1.20
C LYS A 40 26.42 2.40 0.08
N ASP A 41 26.69 3.71 0.06
CA ASP A 41 27.18 4.48 1.21
C ASP A 41 26.06 5.02 2.11
N GLY A 42 24.78 4.79 1.77
CA GLY A 42 23.64 5.23 2.57
C GLY A 42 23.26 6.70 2.42
N THR A 43 23.94 7.46 1.55
CA THR A 43 23.84 8.93 1.56
C THR A 43 22.90 9.51 0.50
N ARG A 44 22.51 8.74 -0.51
CA ARG A 44 21.77 9.23 -1.69
C ARG A 44 20.67 8.27 -2.10
N ALA A 45 19.61 8.82 -2.69
CA ALA A 45 18.62 8.06 -3.44
C ALA A 45 19.06 8.00 -4.92
N GLU A 46 19.22 6.79 -5.45
CA GLU A 46 19.55 6.53 -6.85
C GLU A 46 18.34 6.02 -7.61
N PHE A 47 18.08 6.55 -8.80
CA PHE A 47 16.97 6.09 -9.63
C PHE A 47 17.17 4.65 -10.13
N ARG A 48 16.14 3.82 -10.04
CA ARG A 48 16.10 2.44 -10.50
C ARG A 48 15.57 2.37 -11.93
N GLN A 49 16.36 1.79 -12.84
CA GLN A 49 15.97 1.66 -14.26
C GLN A 49 14.75 0.75 -14.49
N LEU A 50 14.53 -0.24 -13.63
CA LEU A 50 13.39 -1.16 -13.68
C LEU A 50 12.57 -0.99 -12.41
N THR A 51 11.42 -0.31 -12.51
CA THR A 51 10.55 -0.04 -11.38
C THR A 51 9.09 -0.21 -11.79
N TRP A 52 8.25 -0.66 -10.86
CA TRP A 52 6.81 -0.77 -11.09
C TRP A 52 6.16 0.60 -11.33
N ALA A 53 6.76 1.67 -10.78
CA ALA A 53 6.32 3.05 -10.99
C ALA A 53 6.40 3.52 -12.46
N GLN A 54 7.01 2.74 -13.36
CA GLN A 54 6.95 3.01 -14.81
C GLN A 54 5.55 2.77 -15.39
N ARG A 55 4.76 1.88 -14.79
CA ARG A 55 3.46 1.44 -15.32
C ARG A 55 2.29 1.71 -14.38
N TYR A 56 2.57 1.86 -13.10
CA TYR A 56 1.56 1.92 -12.04
C TYR A 56 1.77 3.14 -11.15
N SER A 57 0.66 3.65 -10.62
CA SER A 57 0.66 4.59 -9.49
C SER A 57 0.83 3.77 -8.21
N MET A 58 2.06 3.73 -7.69
CA MET A 58 2.41 2.88 -6.55
C MET A 58 2.10 3.57 -5.21
N LEU A 59 1.36 2.89 -4.34
CA LEU A 59 1.05 3.32 -2.98
C LEU A 59 1.70 2.36 -1.97
N TYR A 60 2.68 2.84 -1.20
CA TYR A 60 3.38 2.07 -0.18
C TYR A 60 2.88 2.48 1.19
N VAL A 61 2.35 1.54 1.98
CA VAL A 61 1.71 1.86 3.27
C VAL A 61 2.34 1.05 4.38
N ASP A 62 2.84 1.73 5.40
CA ASP A 62 3.29 1.09 6.63
C ASP A 62 2.06 0.67 7.46
N GLN A 63 1.97 -0.62 7.76
CA GLN A 63 0.89 -1.17 8.56
C GLN A 63 1.35 -2.42 9.34
N PRO A 64 0.70 -2.77 10.46
CA PRO A 64 -0.31 -1.98 11.18
C PRO A 64 0.32 -0.74 11.86
N VAL A 65 -0.48 0.03 12.61
CA VAL A 65 0.06 1.08 13.50
C VAL A 65 1.17 0.49 14.38
N GLY A 66 2.33 1.14 14.40
CA GLY A 66 3.58 0.65 14.98
C GLY A 66 4.63 0.19 13.95
N ALA A 67 4.22 -0.08 12.70
CA ALA A 67 5.14 -0.38 11.62
C ALA A 67 5.75 0.91 11.04
N GLY A 68 7.08 0.94 10.89
CA GLY A 68 7.79 2.06 10.23
C GLY A 68 7.38 3.44 10.76
N TYR A 69 6.75 4.25 9.90
CA TYR A 69 6.28 5.60 10.24
C TYR A 69 4.79 5.68 10.59
N SER A 70 4.07 4.57 10.71
CA SER A 70 2.71 4.55 11.23
C SER A 70 2.76 4.48 12.76
N PHE A 71 2.29 5.52 13.45
CA PHE A 71 2.36 5.63 14.91
C PHE A 71 1.07 6.19 15.52
N THR A 72 0.95 6.04 16.84
CA THR A 72 -0.16 6.56 17.66
C THR A 72 0.38 6.98 19.02
N ASP A 73 -0.24 7.99 19.65
CA ASP A 73 0.06 8.41 21.02
C ASP A 73 -0.78 7.65 22.07
N SER A 74 -1.63 6.73 21.64
CA SER A 74 -2.55 5.98 22.50
C SER A 74 -2.41 4.49 22.30
N ASP A 75 -2.26 3.75 23.39
CA ASP A 75 -2.26 2.27 23.40
C ASP A 75 -3.54 1.67 22.79
N ALA A 76 -4.64 2.44 22.79
CA ALA A 76 -5.88 2.03 22.13
C ALA A 76 -5.73 1.92 20.61
N GLY A 77 -4.85 2.72 20.00
CA GLY A 77 -4.65 2.81 18.55
C GLY A 77 -3.78 1.69 17.95
N TYR A 78 -3.20 0.81 18.77
CA TYR A 78 -2.55 -0.39 18.25
C TYR A 78 -3.60 -1.47 17.97
N ALA A 79 -3.55 -2.02 16.75
CA ALA A 79 -4.37 -3.16 16.35
C ALA A 79 -4.05 -4.39 17.22
N ARG A 80 -5.08 -5.07 17.73
CA ARG A 80 -4.92 -6.24 18.62
C ARG A 80 -5.09 -7.56 17.88
N ASN A 81 -5.65 -7.53 16.68
CA ASN A 81 -5.93 -8.68 15.84
C ASN A 81 -6.06 -8.26 14.38
N MET A 82 -6.17 -9.23 13.48
CA MET A 82 -6.27 -8.99 12.03
C MET A 82 -7.54 -8.24 11.59
N THR A 83 -8.64 -8.33 12.36
CA THR A 83 -9.86 -7.58 12.09
C THR A 83 -9.64 -6.09 12.32
N ASP A 84 -8.90 -5.71 13.38
CA ASP A 84 -8.52 -4.32 13.63
C ASP A 84 -7.64 -3.80 12.48
N VAL A 85 -6.61 -4.56 12.07
CA VAL A 85 -5.76 -4.16 10.93
C VAL A 85 -6.55 -3.99 9.64
N GLY A 86 -7.49 -4.90 9.36
CA GLY A 86 -8.37 -4.80 8.19
C GLY A 86 -9.26 -3.57 8.22
N ARG A 87 -9.79 -3.18 9.39
CA ARG A 87 -10.58 -1.96 9.57
C ARG A 87 -9.74 -0.71 9.36
N ASP A 88 -8.58 -0.63 10.00
CA ASP A 88 -7.67 0.52 9.88
C ASP A 88 -7.24 0.74 8.43
N MET A 89 -6.93 -0.34 7.70
CA MET A 89 -6.58 -0.28 6.27
C MET A 89 -7.76 0.17 5.40
N LEU A 90 -8.99 -0.20 5.75
CA LEU A 90 -10.19 0.23 5.03
C LEU A 90 -10.45 1.71 5.23
N GLU A 91 -10.36 2.19 6.47
CA GLU A 91 -10.48 3.61 6.80
C GLU A 91 -9.38 4.42 6.11
N PHE A 92 -8.14 3.92 6.10
CA PHE A 92 -7.04 4.53 5.35
C PHE A 92 -7.36 4.65 3.85
N LEU A 93 -7.84 3.59 3.20
CA LEU A 93 -8.13 3.62 1.77
C LEU A 93 -9.31 4.53 1.43
N GLN A 94 -10.35 4.56 2.28
CA GLN A 94 -11.46 5.51 2.13
C GLN A 94 -10.97 6.96 2.20
N GLN A 95 -10.11 7.28 3.17
CA GLN A 95 -9.53 8.61 3.29
C GLN A 95 -8.59 8.93 2.12
N PHE A 96 -7.78 7.95 1.68
CA PHE A 96 -6.89 8.10 0.52
C PHE A 96 -7.68 8.48 -0.73
N PHE A 97 -8.74 7.75 -1.08
CA PHE A 97 -9.56 8.09 -2.26
C PHE A 97 -10.46 9.31 -2.05
N THR A 98 -10.70 9.75 -0.81
CA THR A 98 -11.33 11.05 -0.55
C THR A 98 -10.38 12.20 -0.89
N LEU A 99 -9.09 12.05 -0.57
CA LEU A 99 -8.06 13.06 -0.85
C LEU A 99 -7.59 13.04 -2.31
N PHE A 100 -7.50 11.86 -2.90
CA PHE A 100 -7.03 11.61 -4.27
C PHE A 100 -8.18 11.03 -5.13
N GLY A 101 -9.30 11.75 -5.17
CA GLY A 101 -10.51 11.32 -5.87
C GLY A 101 -10.32 11.12 -7.38
N GLU A 102 -9.34 11.80 -7.97
CA GLU A 102 -8.94 11.62 -9.36
C GLU A 102 -8.41 10.21 -9.68
N LEU A 103 -7.96 9.47 -8.66
CA LEU A 103 -7.47 8.10 -8.80
C LEU A 103 -8.55 7.04 -8.55
N ALA A 104 -9.75 7.43 -8.11
CA ALA A 104 -10.81 6.50 -7.71
C ALA A 104 -11.40 5.72 -8.89
N GLU A 105 -11.33 6.26 -10.10
CA GLU A 105 -11.78 5.57 -11.33
C GLU A 105 -10.71 4.64 -11.92
N ASN A 106 -9.48 4.67 -11.41
CA ASN A 106 -8.40 3.85 -11.94
C ASN A 106 -8.55 2.40 -11.46
N GLU A 107 -8.06 1.45 -12.27
CA GLU A 107 -7.95 0.06 -11.82
C GLU A 107 -7.13 0.00 -10.53
N PHE A 108 -7.65 -0.68 -9.51
CA PHE A 108 -7.00 -0.81 -8.20
C PHE A 108 -6.59 -2.26 -7.95
N TYR A 109 -5.32 -2.46 -7.61
CA TYR A 109 -4.77 -3.77 -7.28
C TYR A 109 -4.18 -3.76 -5.86
N LEU A 110 -4.53 -4.79 -5.08
CA LEU A 110 -3.89 -5.06 -3.81
C LEU A 110 -2.72 -6.02 -4.03
N SER A 111 -1.56 -5.65 -3.51
CA SER A 111 -0.35 -6.46 -3.58
C SER A 111 0.42 -6.39 -2.27
N GLY A 112 1.25 -7.39 -2.02
CA GLY A 112 2.12 -7.40 -0.85
C GLY A 112 2.96 -8.66 -0.78
N GLU A 113 3.92 -8.65 0.14
CA GLU A 113 4.88 -9.73 0.33
C GLU A 113 4.73 -10.40 1.71
N SER A 114 5.01 -11.71 1.77
CA SER A 114 5.09 -12.46 3.03
C SER A 114 3.75 -12.43 3.78
N TYR A 115 3.74 -12.08 5.06
CA TYR A 115 2.52 -12.02 5.88
C TYR A 115 1.47 -11.03 5.35
N ALA A 116 1.84 -10.11 4.45
CA ALA A 116 0.88 -9.25 3.77
C ALA A 116 -0.13 -10.03 2.93
N GLY A 117 0.18 -11.27 2.52
CA GLY A 117 -0.81 -12.16 1.91
C GLY A 117 -2.07 -12.29 2.77
N MET A 118 -1.91 -12.48 4.09
CA MET A 118 -3.06 -12.56 5.00
C MET A 118 -3.87 -11.28 5.03
N LEU A 119 -3.24 -10.11 4.87
CA LEU A 119 -3.92 -8.81 4.85
C LEU A 119 -4.69 -8.59 3.55
N VAL A 120 -4.09 -8.94 2.40
CA VAL A 120 -4.77 -8.89 1.10
C VAL A 120 -6.02 -9.78 1.09
N TRP A 121 -5.93 -10.98 1.70
CA TRP A 121 -7.08 -11.87 1.89
C TRP A 121 -8.12 -11.30 2.86
N THR A 122 -7.70 -10.79 4.02
CA THR A 122 -8.61 -10.24 5.04
C THR A 122 -9.36 -9.01 4.51
N PHE A 123 -8.69 -8.15 3.76
CA PHE A 123 -9.29 -6.95 3.17
C PHE A 123 -10.34 -7.30 2.12
N SER A 124 -9.98 -8.18 1.18
CA SER A 124 -10.90 -8.65 0.14
C SER A 124 -12.18 -9.25 0.74
N LEU A 125 -12.03 -10.02 1.82
CA LEU A 125 -13.17 -10.61 2.52
C LEU A 125 -14.02 -9.56 3.23
N LEU A 126 -13.40 -8.60 3.94
CA LEU A 126 -14.11 -7.56 4.66
C LEU A 126 -14.90 -6.65 3.72
N HIS A 127 -14.33 -6.28 2.58
CA HIS A 127 -15.01 -5.48 1.57
C HIS A 127 -16.27 -6.18 1.03
N VAL A 128 -16.16 -7.45 0.65
CA VAL A 128 -17.31 -8.25 0.20
C VAL A 128 -18.39 -8.36 1.28
N LEU A 129 -17.99 -8.56 2.54
CA LEU A 129 -18.95 -8.64 3.65
C LEU A 129 -19.66 -7.30 3.91
N LEU A 130 -18.97 -6.17 3.77
CA LEU A 130 -19.56 -4.84 3.92
C LEU A 130 -20.50 -4.48 2.77
N GLU A 131 -20.20 -4.87 1.53
CA GLU A 131 -21.15 -4.71 0.43
C GLU A 131 -22.40 -5.56 0.63
N SER A 132 -22.26 -6.78 1.15
CA SER A 132 -23.38 -7.67 1.40
C SER A 132 -24.32 -7.21 2.54
N SER A 133 -23.81 -6.47 3.53
CA SER A 133 -24.60 -5.94 4.64
C SER A 133 -25.30 -4.62 4.33
N ILE A 134 -24.86 -3.88 3.31
CA ILE A 134 -25.54 -2.69 2.79
C ILE A 134 -26.73 -3.08 1.89
N LEU A 135 -26.72 -4.30 1.33
CA LEU A 135 -27.77 -4.84 0.45
C LEU A 135 -28.83 -5.69 1.17
N SER A 136 -28.76 -5.81 2.51
CA SER A 136 -29.73 -6.53 3.36
C SER A 136 -30.52 -5.59 4.24
#